data_AF-A0A9D4G6U9-F1
#
_entry.id   AF-A0A9D4G6U9-F1
#
_cell.length_a   1.000
_cell.length_b   1.000
_cell.length_c   1.000
_cell.angle_alpha   90.00
_cell.angle_beta   90.00
_cell.angle_gamma   90.00
#
_symmetry.space_group_name_H-M   'P 1'
#
loop_
_entity.id
_entity.type
_entity.pdbx_description
1 polymer ?
#
loop_
_entity_poly.entity_id
_entity_poly.type
_entity_poly.pdbx_seq_one_letter_code
_entity_poly.pdbx_strand_id
1 'polypeptide(L)' 'MTRCEIFITDCASNPLGISNSLKYVKDAQLSGFNMYSSYAATAVRIDGGSAWYGMDATSYFQVDFGNSRI' A
#
# COMPACT_ATOMS: atom_id res chain seq x y z
N MET A 1 -8.38 -0.79 30.44
CA MET A 1 -8.36 -0.54 28.99
C MET A 1 -7.45 -1.60 28.38
N THR A 2 -8.04 -2.72 27.96
CA THR A 2 -7.32 -3.91 27.50
C THR A 2 -6.95 -3.72 26.03
N ARG A 3 -5.66 -3.70 25.69
CA ARG A 3 -5.18 -3.73 24.30
C ARG A 3 -5.47 -5.13 23.74
N CYS A 4 -6.31 -5.23 22.71
CA CYS A 4 -6.33 -6.41 21.84
C CYS A 4 -5.09 -6.35 20.97
N GLU A 5 -4.02 -7.02 21.39
CA GLU A 5 -2.93 -7.35 20.49
C GLU A 5 -3.37 -8.59 19.69
N ILE A 6 -3.52 -8.43 18.37
CA ILE A 6 -3.77 -9.57 17.49
C ILE A 6 -2.47 -10.38 17.50
N PHE A 7 -2.49 -11.56 18.12
CA PHE A 7 -1.39 -12.52 18.02
C PHE A 7 -1.40 -13.11 16.61
N ILE A 8 -0.69 -12.46 15.69
CA ILE A 8 -0.43 -12.99 14.36
C ILE A 8 0.59 -14.12 14.53
N THR A 9 0.11 -15.36 14.52
CA THR A 9 0.95 -16.57 14.54
C THR A 9 1.53 -16.91 13.16
N ASP A 10 1.00 -16.29 12.11
CA ASP A 10 1.46 -16.42 10.73
C ASP A 10 1.46 -15.06 10.02
N CYS A 11 2.62 -14.42 9.99
CA CYS A 11 2.78 -13.10 9.35
C CYS A 11 2.66 -13.16 7.83
N ALA A 12 2.84 -14.32 7.19
CA ALA A 12 2.79 -14.45 5.73
C ALA A 12 1.33 -14.46 5.23
N SER A 13 0.41 -15.02 6.01
CA SER A 13 -1.02 -15.08 5.67
C SER A 13 -1.81 -13.82 6.04
N ASN A 14 -1.15 -12.79 6.60
CA ASN A 14 -1.78 -11.53 7.00
C ASN A 14 -1.30 -10.39 6.09
N PRO A 15 -1.90 -10.22 4.89
CA PRO A 15 -1.48 -9.19 3.96
C PRO A 15 -1.71 -7.80 4.54
N LEU A 16 -0.80 -6.88 4.25
CA LEU A 16 -0.82 -5.50 4.75
C LEU A 16 -1.99 -4.66 4.20
N GLY A 17 -2.78 -5.20 3.27
CA GLY A 17 -4.01 -4.58 2.78
C GLY A 17 -3.84 -3.60 1.62
N ILE A 18 -2.86 -3.86 0.74
CA ILE A 18 -2.71 -3.15 -0.55
C ILE A 18 -3.85 -3.47 -1.53
N SER A 19 -4.51 -4.64 -1.38
CA SER A 19 -5.62 -5.05 -2.26
C SER A 19 -6.70 -3.98 -2.38
N ASN A 20 -7.26 -3.85 -3.58
CA ASN A 20 -8.33 -2.91 -3.88
C ASN A 20 -9.65 -3.22 -3.17
N SER A 21 -9.87 -4.48 -2.76
CA SER A 21 -11.10 -4.91 -2.09
C SER A 21 -11.11 -4.58 -0.58
N LEU A 22 -9.98 -4.74 0.11
CA LEU A 22 -9.86 -4.51 1.56
C LEU A 22 -9.46 -3.07 1.92
N LYS A 23 -8.50 -2.50 1.17
CA LYS A 23 -7.95 -1.15 1.38
C LYS A 23 -7.58 -0.80 2.83
N TYR A 24 -6.96 -1.72 3.59
CA TYR A 24 -6.44 -1.36 4.92
C TYR A 24 -5.35 -0.29 4.85
N VAL A 25 -4.52 -0.33 3.81
CA VAL A 25 -3.72 0.83 3.40
C VAL A 25 -4.63 1.78 2.63
N LYS A 26 -4.84 2.98 3.17
CA LYS A 26 -5.69 4.03 2.56
C LYS A 26 -4.95 4.73 1.42
N ASP A 27 -5.68 5.33 0.48
CA ASP A 27 -5.08 6.05 -0.66
C ASP A 27 -4.15 7.19 -0.23
N ALA A 28 -4.46 7.87 0.86
CA ALA A 28 -3.59 8.92 1.42
C ALA A 28 -2.22 8.42 1.92
N GLN A 29 -2.08 7.10 2.13
CA GLN A 29 -0.83 6.46 2.52
C GLN A 29 -0.03 5.96 1.32
N LEU A 30 -0.53 6.18 0.10
CA LEU A 30 0.12 5.78 -1.15
C LEU A 30 0.67 7.03 -1.84
N SER A 31 1.97 7.06 -2.05
CA SER A 31 2.63 8.15 -2.78
C SER A 31 3.65 7.60 -3.76
N GLY A 32 4.07 8.44 -4.70
CA GLY A 32 5.08 8.10 -5.66
C GLY A 32 5.73 9.34 -6.24
N PHE A 33 6.96 9.17 -6.70
CA PHE A 33 7.76 10.23 -7.31
C PHE A 33 8.02 9.90 -8.78
N ASN A 34 8.03 10.95 -9.62
CA ASN A 34 8.33 10.87 -11.04
C ASN A 34 7.48 9.82 -11.79
N MET A 35 6.16 9.83 -11.55
CA MET A 35 5.22 8.88 -12.16
C MET A 35 4.57 9.43 -13.42
N TYR A 36 4.21 8.55 -14.35
CA TYR A 36 3.35 8.92 -15.47
C TYR A 36 1.96 9.35 -14.95
N SER A 37 1.44 10.48 -15.45
CA SER A 37 0.24 11.13 -14.90
C SER A 37 -1.02 10.24 -14.91
N SER A 38 -1.15 9.30 -15.84
CA SER A 38 -2.24 8.34 -15.92
C SER A 38 -2.09 7.13 -14.97
N TYR A 39 -0.94 6.97 -14.33
CA TYR A 39 -0.58 5.83 -13.46
C TYR A 39 -0.31 6.31 -12.03
N ALA A 40 -1.33 6.91 -11.41
CA ALA A 40 -1.26 7.44 -10.04
C ALA A 40 -0.85 6.37 -9.01
N ALA A 41 -0.34 6.79 -7.85
CA ALA A 41 0.09 5.88 -6.78
C ALA A 41 -1.00 4.88 -6.33
N THR A 42 -2.28 5.28 -6.41
CA THR A 42 -3.42 4.41 -6.07
C THR A 42 -3.64 3.25 -7.05
N ALA A 43 -3.02 3.29 -8.24
CA ALA A 43 -3.09 2.21 -9.22
C ALA A 43 -2.24 0.98 -8.85
N VAL A 44 -1.43 1.05 -7.79
CA VAL A 44 -0.63 -0.08 -7.27
C VAL A 44 -1.49 -1.20 -6.65
N ARG A 45 -2.79 -0.95 -6.44
CA ARG A 45 -3.66 -1.86 -5.73
C ARG A 45 -3.84 -3.17 -6.51
N ILE A 46 -3.56 -4.28 -5.83
CA ILE A 46 -3.84 -5.62 -6.36
C ILE A 46 -5.34 -5.70 -6.69
N ASP A 47 -5.66 -6.28 -7.85
CA ASP A 47 -7.00 -6.37 -8.44
C ASP A 47 -7.66 -5.00 -8.75
N GLY A 48 -6.85 -3.94 -8.88
CA GLY A 48 -7.30 -2.59 -9.24
C GLY A 48 -7.49 -2.35 -10.74
N GLY A 49 -7.11 -3.29 -11.60
CA GLY A 49 -7.22 -3.19 -13.07
C GLY A 49 -6.19 -2.29 -13.75
N SER A 50 -5.22 -1.75 -13.00
CA SER A 50 -4.11 -0.94 -13.50
C SER A 50 -2.86 -1.20 -12.65
N ALA A 51 -1.78 -0.45 -12.88
CA ALA A 51 -0.53 -0.50 -12.12
C ALA A 51 0.01 0.91 -11.87
N TRP A 52 0.96 1.06 -10.94
CA TRP A 52 1.78 2.27 -10.89
C TRP A 52 2.93 2.16 -11.90
N TYR A 53 3.30 3.28 -12.54
CA TYR A 53 4.37 3.30 -13.54
C TYR A 53 5.24 4.55 -13.40
N GLY A 54 6.53 4.33 -13.14
CA GLY A 54 7.56 5.37 -13.05
C GLY A 54 8.05 5.83 -14.43
N MET A 55 8.51 7.08 -14.53
CA MET A 55 9.04 7.63 -15.77
C MET A 55 10.44 7.10 -16.11
N ASP A 56 11.28 6.89 -15.10
CA ASP A 56 12.66 6.42 -15.24
C ASP A 56 13.17 5.70 -13.98
N ALA A 57 14.47 5.36 -13.97
CA ALA A 57 15.12 4.64 -12.87
C ALA A 57 15.20 5.41 -11.53
N THR A 58 14.88 6.71 -11.50
CA THR A 58 14.80 7.50 -10.26
C THR A 58 13.41 7.47 -9.62
N SER A 59 12.43 6.92 -10.34
CA SER A 59 11.04 6.86 -9.89
C SER A 59 10.91 5.85 -8.75
N TYR A 60 10.07 6.19 -7.77
CA TYR A 60 9.75 5.28 -6.68
C TYR A 60 8.29 5.37 -6.29
N PHE A 61 7.83 4.29 -5.67
CA PHE A 61 6.56 4.20 -5.00
C PHE A 61 6.81 3.98 -3.50
N GLN A 62 5.99 4.61 -2.67
CA GLN A 62 6.12 4.56 -1.22
C GLN A 62 4.76 4.27 -0.59
N VAL A 63 4.78 3.43 0.45
CA VAL A 63 3.66 3.18 1.35
C VAL A 63 4.02 3.72 2.72
N ASP A 64 3.18 4.58 3.27
CA ASP A 64 3.33 5.10 4.64
C ASP A 64 2.45 4.32 5.62
N PHE A 65 3.06 3.44 6.43
CA PHE A 65 2.37 2.75 7.51
C PHE A 65 2.22 3.60 8.80
N GLY A 66 2.79 4.81 8.80
CA GLY A 66 2.83 5.70 9.95
C GLY A 66 3.49 5.04 11.17
N ASN A 67 2.92 5.29 12.35
CA ASN A 67 3.29 4.63 13.60
C ASN A 67 2.55 3.29 13.84
N SER A 68 1.84 2.78 12.84
CA SER A 68 1.08 1.54 12.99
C SER A 68 2.05 0.37 13.02
N ARG A 69 2.24 -0.20 14.21
CA ARG A 69 2.83 -1.53 14.36
C ARG A 69 1.86 -2.51 13.69
N ILE A 70 2.26 -3.04 12.55
CA ILE A 70 1.64 -4.19 11.92
C ILE A 70 1.92 -5.40 12.83
#